data_AF-A0A172ZGF0-F1
#
_entry.id   AF-A0A172ZGF0-F1
#
_cell.length_a   1.000
_cell.length_b   1.000
_cell.length_c   1.000
_cell.angle_alpha   90.00
_cell.angle_beta   90.00
_cell.angle_gamma   90.00
#
_symmetry.space_group_name_H-M   'P 1'
#
loop_
_entity.id
_entity.type
_entity.pdbx_description
1 polymer ?
#
loop_
_entity_poly.entity_id
_entity_poly.type
_entity_poly.pdbx_seq_one_letter_code
_entity_poly.pdbx_strand_id
1 'polypeptide(L)'
;MFNRKWLLGWVSTLLLAAPISAFAFDDLDHTTGREEINYLQNHNILSGVTDTEFQPDAALTTAQGVAALVKGLNLNIDNMRFIKAPKASDYYTSVDDQAWYSTDMIIAHLNGLQLESDVDASSTMTRGQFATLLWQGVEQVDPDIHESGGSTGALQGQSITIHDANHLSSAEQQILEQVIDSGIASLDEKNNFRPNDPITRAEAAVMLYNALELTGQTEEK
;
A
#
# COMPACT_ATOMS: atom_id res chain seq x y z
N MET A 1 4.05 -47.64 67.13
CA MET A 1 4.35 -46.20 67.23
C MET A 1 4.65 -45.71 65.81
N PHE A 2 3.79 -44.83 65.27
CA PHE A 2 3.96 -43.93 64.09
C PHE A 2 4.32 -44.54 62.70
N ASN A 3 3.43 -44.50 61.69
CA ASN A 3 3.15 -43.40 60.72
C ASN A 3 4.25 -43.25 59.64
N ARG A 4 4.03 -43.01 58.34
CA ARG A 4 2.90 -42.45 57.57
C ARG A 4 3.08 -42.73 56.07
N LYS A 5 1.96 -42.72 55.34
CA LYS A 5 1.79 -42.82 53.88
C LYS A 5 2.45 -41.65 53.14
N TRP A 6 3.04 -41.91 51.97
CA TRP A 6 3.37 -40.88 50.98
C TRP A 6 2.26 -40.82 49.92
N LEU A 7 1.64 -39.65 49.77
CA LEU A 7 0.70 -39.32 48.69
C LEU A 7 1.41 -38.34 47.76
N LEU A 8 1.57 -38.72 46.49
CA LEU A 8 1.99 -37.82 45.42
C LEU A 8 0.88 -36.80 45.14
N GLY A 9 1.19 -35.51 45.26
CA GLY A 9 0.35 -34.43 44.75
C GLY A 9 0.95 -33.89 43.46
N TRP A 10 0.24 -34.08 42.35
CA TRP A 10 0.52 -33.39 41.10
C TRP A 10 -0.20 -32.04 41.13
N VAL A 11 0.56 -30.94 41.24
CA VAL A 11 0.01 -29.59 41.08
C VAL A 11 0.07 -29.24 39.61
N SER A 12 -1.07 -29.38 38.92
CA SER A 12 -1.23 -28.89 37.55
C SER A 12 -1.51 -27.39 37.64
N THR A 13 -0.52 -26.58 37.30
CA THR A 13 -0.68 -25.11 37.25
C THR A 13 -1.30 -24.78 35.89
N LEU A 14 -2.57 -24.37 35.91
CA LEU A 14 -3.25 -23.86 34.72
C LEU A 14 -2.75 -22.43 34.45
N LEU A 15 -1.84 -22.24 33.49
CA LEU A 15 -1.55 -20.91 32.97
C LEU A 15 -2.74 -20.47 32.10
N LEU A 16 -3.52 -19.50 32.58
CA LEU A 16 -4.34 -18.68 31.69
C LEU A 16 -3.40 -17.76 30.91
N ALA A 17 -3.10 -18.10 29.66
CA ALA A 17 -2.57 -17.13 28.72
C ALA A 17 -3.70 -16.15 28.38
N ALA A 18 -3.57 -14.90 28.81
CA ALA A 18 -4.41 -13.83 28.27
C ALA A 18 -4.08 -13.69 26.77
N PRO A 19 -5.06 -13.50 25.89
CA PRO A 19 -4.76 -13.16 24.51
C PRO A 19 -3.99 -11.84 24.54
N ILE A 20 -2.75 -11.87 24.02
CA ILE A 20 -2.04 -10.65 23.69
C ILE A 20 -2.93 -9.99 22.62
N SER A 21 -3.59 -8.88 22.94
CA SER A 21 -4.28 -8.09 21.93
C SER A 21 -3.26 -7.80 20.83
N ALA A 22 -3.49 -8.36 19.65
CA ALA A 22 -2.70 -8.06 18.47
C ALA A 22 -2.71 -6.55 18.25
N PHE A 23 -1.60 -6.01 17.72
CA PHE A 23 -1.37 -4.61 17.37
C PHE A 23 -2.44 -4.12 16.37
N ALA A 24 -3.66 -3.83 16.84
CA ALA A 24 -4.70 -3.22 16.03
C ALA A 24 -4.80 -1.75 16.45
N PHE A 25 -4.92 -0.87 15.47
CA PHE A 25 -5.17 0.54 15.74
C PHE A 25 -6.56 0.75 16.35
N ASP A 26 -6.66 1.66 17.31
CA ASP A 26 -7.88 1.94 18.08
C ASP A 26 -8.93 2.71 17.27
N ASP A 27 -8.54 3.32 16.16
CA ASP A 27 -9.36 4.24 15.35
C ASP A 27 -9.83 3.64 14.01
N LEU A 28 -9.83 2.31 13.89
CA LEU A 28 -10.32 1.60 12.69
C LEU A 28 -11.79 1.13 12.80
N ASP A 29 -12.47 1.48 13.89
CA ASP A 29 -13.89 1.18 14.04
C ASP A 29 -14.69 1.86 12.92
N HIS A 30 -15.48 1.06 12.18
CA HIS A 30 -16.25 1.49 11.01
C HIS A 30 -15.42 1.89 9.77
N THR A 31 -14.10 1.70 9.78
CA THR A 31 -13.26 1.95 8.61
C THR A 31 -13.41 0.84 7.57
N THR A 32 -13.81 1.20 6.34
CA THR A 32 -13.67 0.33 5.17
C THR A 32 -12.19 0.04 4.93
N GLY A 33 -11.81 -1.21 4.72
CA GLY A 33 -10.41 -1.60 4.56
C GLY A 33 -9.71 -2.03 5.84
N ARG A 34 -10.44 -2.23 6.95
CA ARG A 34 -9.85 -2.59 8.25
C ARG A 34 -9.02 -3.88 8.21
N GLU A 35 -9.45 -4.90 7.47
CA GLU A 35 -8.71 -6.16 7.41
C GLU A 35 -7.40 -6.00 6.64
N GLU A 36 -7.45 -5.25 5.54
CA GLU A 36 -6.35 -4.87 4.66
C GLU A 36 -5.32 -4.03 5.43
N ILE A 37 -5.78 -3.02 6.17
CA ILE A 37 -4.92 -2.20 7.03
C ILE A 37 -4.22 -3.06 8.09
N ASN A 38 -4.97 -3.92 8.79
CA ASN A 38 -4.40 -4.82 9.79
C ASN A 38 -3.39 -5.81 9.16
N TYR A 39 -3.67 -6.33 7.96
CA TYR A 39 -2.75 -7.19 7.24
C TYR A 39 -1.43 -6.44 6.96
N LEU A 40 -1.51 -5.25 6.36
CA LEU A 40 -0.34 -4.46 6.02
C LEU A 40 0.46 -4.05 7.25
N GLN A 41 -0.21 -3.76 8.38
CA GLN A 41 0.45 -3.49 9.65
C GLN A 41 1.18 -4.73 10.19
N ASN A 42 0.52 -5.89 10.23
CA ASN A 42 1.10 -7.12 10.75
C ASN A 42 2.30 -7.61 9.94
N HIS A 43 2.34 -7.30 8.64
CA HIS A 43 3.47 -7.60 7.75
C HIS A 43 4.52 -6.48 7.73
N ASN A 44 4.43 -5.51 8.65
CA ASN A 44 5.30 -4.34 8.73
C ASN A 44 5.37 -3.53 7.42
N ILE A 45 4.37 -3.60 6.54
CA ILE A 45 4.33 -2.82 5.30
C ILE A 45 3.91 -1.39 5.62
N LEU A 46 2.85 -1.24 6.43
CA LEU A 46 2.29 0.06 6.79
C LEU A 46 2.44 0.33 8.29
N SER A 47 2.52 1.61 8.67
CA SER A 47 2.59 2.05 10.07
C SER A 47 1.58 3.15 10.36
N GLY A 48 1.16 3.22 11.62
CA GLY A 48 0.25 4.27 12.11
C GLY A 48 0.93 5.62 12.19
N VAL A 49 0.15 6.65 12.45
CA VAL A 49 0.70 7.97 12.82
C VAL A 49 1.24 7.94 14.25
N THR A 50 0.74 7.02 15.07
CA THR A 50 1.26 6.63 16.37
C THR A 50 1.23 5.10 16.49
N ASP A 51 1.64 4.57 17.64
CA ASP A 51 1.58 3.13 17.92
C ASP A 51 0.13 2.61 17.98
N THR A 52 -0.85 3.47 18.23
CA THR A 52 -2.26 3.10 18.44
C THR A 52 -3.24 3.77 17.48
N GLU A 53 -2.82 4.79 16.73
CA GLU A 53 -3.70 5.51 15.78
C GLU A 53 -3.20 5.36 14.34
N PHE A 54 -4.11 5.00 13.45
CA PHE A 54 -3.87 4.95 12.03
C PHE A 54 -4.21 6.26 11.31
N GLN A 55 -5.27 6.95 11.73
CA GLN A 55 -5.93 8.08 11.05
C GLN A 55 -6.40 7.71 9.63
N PRO A 56 -7.42 6.85 9.50
CA PRO A 56 -7.86 6.32 8.20
C PRO A 56 -8.29 7.38 7.19
N ASP A 57 -8.92 8.47 7.66
CA ASP A 57 -9.44 9.55 6.81
C ASP A 57 -8.41 10.66 6.52
N ALA A 58 -7.24 10.62 7.15
CA ALA A 58 -6.20 11.62 6.89
C ALA A 58 -5.62 11.42 5.49
N ALA A 59 -5.38 12.54 4.80
CA ALA A 59 -4.77 12.51 3.48
C ALA A 59 -3.27 12.16 3.56
N LEU A 60 -2.78 11.45 2.57
CA LEU A 60 -1.34 11.20 2.42
C LEU A 60 -0.63 12.38 1.77
N THR A 61 0.58 12.67 2.23
CA THR A 61 1.55 13.43 1.43
C THR A 61 2.15 12.55 0.35
N THR A 62 2.68 13.17 -0.72
CA THR A 62 3.35 12.44 -1.80
C THR A 62 4.51 11.59 -1.27
N ALA A 63 5.31 12.11 -0.34
CA ALA A 63 6.37 11.38 0.34
C ALA A 63 5.86 10.10 1.02
N GLN A 64 4.77 10.20 1.78
CA GLN A 64 4.19 9.05 2.48
C GLN A 64 3.59 8.03 1.50
N GLY A 65 2.94 8.50 0.44
CA GLY A 65 2.43 7.63 -0.63
C GLY A 65 3.55 6.84 -1.31
N VAL A 66 4.62 7.52 -1.75
CA VAL A 66 5.77 6.87 -2.40
C VAL A 66 6.46 5.88 -1.46
N ALA A 67 6.70 6.26 -0.21
CA ALA A 67 7.28 5.36 0.78
C ALA A 67 6.44 4.10 1.00
N ALA A 68 5.11 4.23 1.03
CA ALA A 68 4.20 3.08 1.14
C ALA A 68 4.29 2.15 -0.08
N LEU A 69 4.36 2.71 -1.30
CA LEU A 69 4.48 1.92 -2.54
C LEU A 69 5.82 1.18 -2.62
N VAL A 70 6.93 1.88 -2.37
CA VAL A 70 8.28 1.29 -2.38
C VAL A 70 8.37 0.12 -1.42
N LYS A 71 7.87 0.34 -0.19
CA LYS A 71 7.92 -0.67 0.86
C LYS A 71 6.95 -1.84 0.61
N GLY A 72 5.72 -1.54 0.23
CA GLY A 72 4.69 -2.56 0.01
C GLY A 72 5.01 -3.47 -1.16
N LEU A 73 5.44 -2.91 -2.29
CA LEU A 73 5.83 -3.67 -3.48
C LEU A 73 7.28 -4.21 -3.40
N ASN A 74 7.95 -4.01 -2.26
CA ASN A 74 9.34 -4.42 -2.02
C ASN A 74 10.31 -3.96 -3.13
N LEU A 75 10.09 -2.75 -3.66
CA LEU A 75 10.95 -2.16 -4.67
C LEU A 75 12.32 -1.88 -4.05
N ASN A 76 13.37 -2.22 -4.78
CA ASN A 76 14.75 -2.02 -4.33
C ASN A 76 15.67 -1.74 -5.51
N ILE A 77 16.91 -1.35 -5.20
CA ILE A 77 17.95 -1.08 -6.18
C ILE A 77 19.22 -1.89 -5.90
N ASP A 78 19.10 -2.99 -5.15
CA ASP A 78 20.23 -3.79 -4.66
C ASP A 78 21.04 -4.43 -5.81
N ASN A 79 20.35 -4.69 -6.92
CA ASN A 79 20.91 -5.27 -8.13
C ASN A 79 21.51 -4.22 -9.09
N MET A 80 21.39 -2.93 -8.78
CA MET A 80 21.95 -1.86 -9.60
C MET A 80 23.41 -1.57 -9.22
N ARG A 81 24.20 -1.16 -10.22
CA ARG A 81 25.61 -0.80 -10.03
C ARG A 81 25.80 0.66 -10.40
N PHE A 82 26.19 1.45 -9.41
CA PHE A 82 26.40 2.89 -9.57
C PHE A 82 27.89 3.23 -9.51
N ILE A 83 28.35 4.07 -10.43
CA ILE A 83 29.69 4.69 -10.35
C ILE A 83 29.72 5.73 -9.22
N LYS A 84 28.60 6.43 -9.02
CA LYS A 84 28.35 7.40 -7.94
C LYS A 84 26.95 7.12 -7.39
N ALA A 85 26.82 7.05 -6.07
CA ALA A 85 25.51 6.88 -5.43
C ALA A 85 24.53 7.96 -5.90
N PRO A 86 23.31 7.58 -6.33
CA PRO A 86 22.29 8.53 -6.76
C PRO A 86 21.82 9.38 -5.56
N LYS A 87 21.40 10.59 -5.88
CA LYS A 87 20.83 11.56 -4.94
C LYS A 87 19.42 11.90 -5.40
N ALA A 88 18.54 12.26 -4.47
CA ALA A 88 17.19 12.65 -4.83
C ALA A 88 17.20 13.92 -5.68
N SER A 89 18.13 14.85 -5.39
CA SER A 89 18.35 16.05 -6.18
C SER A 89 18.84 15.80 -7.61
N ASP A 90 19.30 14.59 -7.95
CA ASP A 90 19.65 14.23 -9.32
C ASP A 90 18.39 14.11 -10.22
N TYR A 91 17.20 13.90 -9.62
CA TYR A 91 15.93 13.68 -10.31
C TYR A 91 14.85 14.72 -9.98
N TYR A 92 14.86 15.24 -8.75
CA TYR A 92 13.82 16.12 -8.23
C TYR A 92 14.40 17.43 -7.70
N THR A 93 13.91 18.54 -8.22
CA THR A 93 14.41 19.89 -7.93
C THR A 93 14.08 20.37 -6.52
N SER A 94 13.01 19.85 -5.91
CA SER A 94 12.48 20.28 -4.61
C SER A 94 12.68 19.25 -3.48
N VAL A 95 13.37 18.14 -3.74
CA VAL A 95 13.61 17.08 -2.74
C VAL A 95 15.00 17.24 -2.13
N ASP A 96 15.05 17.42 -0.81
CA ASP A 96 16.29 17.42 -0.03
C ASP A 96 16.91 16.01 -0.03
N ASP A 97 18.20 15.89 -0.33
CA ASP A 97 18.95 14.62 -0.29
C ASP A 97 18.96 13.92 1.08
N GLN A 98 18.65 14.62 2.17
CA GLN A 98 18.68 14.11 3.54
C GLN A 98 17.29 13.97 4.17
N ALA A 99 16.21 14.24 3.44
CA ALA A 99 14.87 14.01 3.95
C ALA A 99 14.63 12.50 4.18
N TRP A 100 13.75 12.18 5.13
CA TRP A 100 13.49 10.79 5.53
C TRP A 100 12.98 9.91 4.38
N TYR A 101 12.33 10.52 3.38
CA TYR A 101 11.74 9.88 2.20
C TYR A 101 12.67 9.86 0.97
N SER A 102 13.85 10.47 1.04
CA SER A 102 14.69 10.68 -0.15
C SER A 102 15.17 9.37 -0.78
N THR A 103 15.44 8.36 0.04
CA THR A 103 15.81 7.02 -0.44
C THR A 103 14.66 6.37 -1.19
N ASP A 104 13.44 6.46 -0.67
CA ASP A 104 12.25 5.89 -1.31
C ASP A 104 11.96 6.58 -2.64
N MET A 105 12.11 7.91 -2.72
CA MET A 105 11.97 8.66 -3.98
C MET A 105 12.98 8.21 -5.04
N ILE A 106 14.23 7.94 -4.66
CA ILE A 106 15.26 7.41 -5.57
C ILE A 106 14.88 6.01 -6.04
N ILE A 107 14.47 5.13 -5.12
CA ILE A 107 14.08 3.75 -5.43
C ILE A 107 12.88 3.75 -6.38
N ALA A 108 11.86 4.57 -6.10
CA ALA A 108 10.69 4.74 -6.94
C ALA A 108 11.08 5.15 -8.37
N HIS A 109 11.86 6.23 -8.51
CA HIS A 109 12.32 6.71 -9.82
C HIS A 109 13.06 5.63 -10.62
N LEU A 110 14.00 4.93 -9.98
CA LEU A 110 14.82 3.91 -10.62
C LEU A 110 14.05 2.62 -10.94
N ASN A 111 12.92 2.40 -10.27
CA ASN A 111 11.94 1.37 -10.61
C ASN A 111 10.80 1.93 -11.48
N GLY A 112 10.99 3.04 -12.19
CA GLY A 112 10.03 3.50 -13.20
C GLY A 112 8.73 4.11 -12.67
N LEU A 113 8.61 4.36 -11.36
CA LEU A 113 7.53 5.17 -10.79
C LEU A 113 7.81 6.64 -11.15
N GLN A 114 6.99 7.18 -12.05
CA GLN A 114 7.21 8.49 -12.67
C GLN A 114 6.52 9.59 -11.87
N LEU A 115 7.34 10.40 -11.19
CA LEU A 115 6.91 11.67 -10.62
C LEU A 115 7.54 12.82 -11.40
N GLU A 116 6.85 13.96 -11.42
CA GLU A 116 7.37 15.19 -12.02
C GLU A 116 8.64 15.68 -11.33
N SER A 117 9.55 16.28 -12.10
CA SER A 117 10.85 16.74 -11.58
C SER A 117 10.74 17.89 -10.56
N ASP A 118 9.61 18.60 -10.50
CA ASP A 118 9.32 19.67 -9.55
C ASP A 118 8.36 19.25 -8.43
N VAL A 119 8.13 17.94 -8.27
CA VAL A 119 7.25 17.37 -7.24
C VAL A 119 7.53 17.95 -5.85
N ASP A 120 6.49 18.46 -5.21
CA ASP A 120 6.50 18.79 -3.79
C ASP A 120 6.12 17.53 -3.00
N ALA A 121 7.14 16.85 -2.48
CA ALA A 121 6.96 15.62 -1.70
C ALA A 121 6.14 15.84 -0.41
N SER A 122 6.03 17.08 0.09
CA SER A 122 5.23 17.41 1.27
C SER A 122 3.77 17.74 0.96
N SER A 123 3.44 17.94 -0.32
CA SER A 123 2.09 18.23 -0.76
C SER A 123 1.18 17.00 -0.65
N THR A 124 -0.11 17.26 -0.48
CA THR A 124 -1.15 16.23 -0.49
C THR A 124 -1.19 15.50 -1.83
N MET A 125 -1.09 14.17 -1.80
CA MET A 125 -1.16 13.32 -2.97
C MET A 125 -2.62 13.10 -3.39
N THR A 126 -2.89 13.15 -4.70
CA THR A 126 -4.23 12.81 -5.20
C THR A 126 -4.42 11.29 -5.37
N ARG A 127 -5.67 10.86 -5.35
CA ARG A 127 -6.07 9.46 -5.59
C ARG A 127 -5.64 8.96 -6.97
N GLY A 128 -5.68 9.82 -7.98
CA GLY A 128 -5.16 9.54 -9.32
C GLY A 128 -3.66 9.31 -9.33
N GLN A 129 -2.89 10.23 -8.72
CA GLN A 129 -1.43 10.10 -8.63
C GLN A 129 -1.02 8.80 -7.94
N PHE A 130 -1.66 8.45 -6.82
CA PHE A 130 -1.35 7.22 -6.11
C PHE A 130 -1.64 5.98 -6.95
N ALA A 131 -2.81 5.93 -7.60
CA ALA A 131 -3.18 4.82 -8.48
C ALA A 131 -2.22 4.68 -9.67
N THR A 132 -1.78 5.80 -10.26
CA THR A 132 -0.79 5.80 -11.33
C THR A 132 0.53 5.21 -10.89
N LEU A 133 1.09 5.68 -9.77
CA LEU A 133 2.36 5.16 -9.26
C LEU A 133 2.24 3.70 -8.81
N LEU A 134 1.11 3.32 -8.22
CA LEU A 134 0.85 1.94 -7.82
C LEU A 134 0.83 1.01 -9.03
N TRP A 135 0.13 1.37 -10.11
CA TRP A 135 0.09 0.58 -11.33
C TRP A 135 1.47 0.42 -11.97
N GLN A 136 2.23 1.52 -12.07
CA GLN A 136 3.61 1.47 -12.56
C GLN A 136 4.49 0.54 -11.73
N GLY A 137 4.31 0.54 -10.40
CA GLY A 137 5.01 -0.38 -9.51
C GLY A 137 4.58 -1.83 -9.69
N VAL A 138 3.27 -2.10 -9.88
CA VAL A 138 2.76 -3.44 -10.21
C VAL A 138 3.40 -3.97 -11.49
N GLU A 139 3.51 -3.15 -12.55
CA GLU A 139 4.16 -3.54 -13.80
C GLU A 139 5.66 -3.87 -13.64
N GLN A 140 6.33 -3.34 -12.61
CA GLN A 140 7.71 -3.75 -12.31
C GLN A 140 7.78 -5.09 -11.59
N VAL A 141 6.82 -5.36 -10.71
CA VAL A 141 6.76 -6.61 -9.95
C VAL A 141 6.32 -7.76 -10.85
N ASP A 142 5.31 -7.53 -11.69
CA ASP A 142 4.79 -8.47 -12.67
C ASP A 142 4.73 -7.83 -14.07
N PRO A 143 5.80 -7.94 -14.87
CA PRO A 143 5.83 -7.40 -16.24
C PRO A 143 4.80 -8.02 -17.18
N ASP A 144 4.31 -9.22 -16.87
CA ASP A 144 3.37 -9.97 -17.69
C ASP A 144 1.92 -9.76 -17.22
N ILE A 145 1.66 -8.80 -16.31
CA ILE A 145 0.34 -8.53 -15.73
C ILE A 145 -0.75 -8.23 -16.78
N HIS A 146 -0.33 -7.72 -17.95
CA HIS A 146 -1.22 -7.47 -19.09
C HIS A 146 -1.58 -8.74 -19.86
N GLU A 147 -0.76 -9.78 -19.80
CA GLU A 147 -0.96 -11.07 -20.49
C GLU A 147 -1.69 -12.08 -19.61
N SER A 148 -1.44 -12.05 -18.29
CA SER A 148 -1.98 -13.01 -17.31
C SER A 148 -3.48 -12.86 -17.07
N GLY A 149 -4.15 -11.92 -17.74
CA GLY A 149 -5.59 -11.77 -17.63
C GLY A 149 -5.99 -11.40 -16.20
N GLY A 150 -5.27 -10.45 -15.60
CA GLY A 150 -5.63 -9.80 -14.33
C GLY A 150 -7.03 -9.16 -14.32
N SER A 151 -7.79 -9.27 -15.41
CA SER A 151 -9.24 -9.27 -15.38
C SER A 151 -9.71 -10.35 -14.40
N THR A 152 -9.95 -9.96 -13.15
CA THR A 152 -11.01 -10.60 -12.37
C THR A 152 -12.20 -10.67 -13.33
N GLY A 153 -12.66 -11.88 -13.66
CA GLY A 153 -13.49 -12.17 -14.84
C GLY A 153 -14.90 -11.57 -14.83
N ALA A 154 -15.09 -10.38 -14.26
CA ALA A 154 -16.35 -9.67 -14.11
C ALA A 154 -16.69 -8.75 -15.30
N LEU A 155 -15.73 -8.34 -16.14
CA LEU A 155 -15.95 -7.29 -17.14
C LEU A 155 -15.62 -7.65 -18.60
N GLN A 156 -15.50 -8.94 -18.94
CA GLN A 156 -15.35 -9.35 -20.35
C GLN A 156 -16.58 -8.89 -21.17
N GLY A 157 -16.42 -7.75 -21.85
CA GLY A 157 -17.38 -7.17 -22.79
C GLY A 157 -18.12 -5.91 -22.34
N GLN A 158 -17.88 -5.38 -21.13
CA GLN A 158 -18.44 -4.08 -20.71
C GLN A 158 -17.33 -3.05 -20.59
N SER A 159 -17.40 -2.01 -21.42
CA SER A 159 -16.57 -0.81 -21.25
C SER A 159 -16.84 -0.24 -19.86
N ILE A 160 -15.81 -0.18 -19.00
CA ILE A 160 -15.88 0.65 -17.80
C ILE A 160 -16.13 2.09 -18.29
N THR A 161 -17.09 2.76 -17.67
CA THR A 161 -17.29 4.20 -17.89
C THR A 161 -16.90 4.91 -16.61
N ILE A 162 -15.82 5.69 -16.68
CA ILE A 162 -15.35 6.54 -15.58
C ILE A 162 -15.85 7.97 -15.85
N HIS A 163 -16.86 8.41 -15.12
CA HIS A 163 -17.59 9.65 -15.43
C HIS A 163 -16.74 10.93 -15.31
N ASP A 164 -15.70 10.90 -14.49
CA ASP A 164 -14.83 12.03 -14.19
C ASP A 164 -13.40 11.86 -14.70
N ALA A 165 -13.14 10.95 -15.65
CA ALA A 165 -11.79 10.76 -16.23
C ALA A 165 -11.53 11.55 -17.53
N ASN A 166 -12.58 12.13 -18.10
CA ASN A 166 -12.58 12.83 -19.40
C ASN A 166 -11.70 14.09 -19.48
N HIS A 167 -11.22 14.61 -18.36
CA HIS A 167 -10.25 15.72 -18.31
C HIS A 167 -8.80 15.26 -18.18
N LEU A 168 -8.56 13.96 -17.96
CA LEU A 168 -7.24 13.36 -17.85
C LEU A 168 -6.67 13.07 -19.25
N SER A 169 -5.35 12.91 -19.36
CA SER A 169 -4.69 12.43 -20.57
C SER A 169 -5.12 10.99 -20.91
N SER A 170 -4.92 10.58 -22.16
CA SER A 170 -5.24 9.21 -22.59
C SER A 170 -4.46 8.15 -21.81
N ALA A 171 -3.22 8.44 -21.41
CA ALA A 171 -2.41 7.54 -20.61
C ALA A 171 -2.96 7.39 -19.19
N GLU A 172 -3.35 8.49 -18.55
CA GLU A 172 -3.98 8.46 -17.23
C GLU A 172 -5.31 7.71 -17.25
N GLN A 173 -6.15 7.94 -18.28
CA GLN A 173 -7.41 7.23 -18.45
C GLN A 173 -7.20 5.71 -18.57
N GLN A 174 -6.23 5.28 -19.39
CA GLN A 174 -5.89 3.88 -19.55
C GLN A 174 -5.42 3.24 -18.24
N ILE A 175 -4.59 3.95 -17.45
CA ILE A 175 -4.14 3.44 -16.16
C ILE A 175 -5.31 3.33 -15.18
N LEU A 176 -6.24 4.29 -15.15
CA LEU A 176 -7.42 4.17 -14.29
C LEU A 176 -8.29 2.97 -14.69
N GLU A 177 -8.47 2.72 -15.99
CA GLU A 177 -9.16 1.53 -16.47
C GLU A 177 -8.46 0.26 -15.99
N GLN A 178 -7.13 0.16 -16.13
CA GLN A 178 -6.34 -0.98 -15.67
C GLN A 178 -6.44 -1.22 -14.16
N VAL A 179 -6.34 -0.17 -13.35
CA VAL A 179 -6.45 -0.25 -11.88
C VAL A 179 -7.86 -0.69 -11.46
N ILE A 180 -8.90 -0.35 -12.23
CA ILE A 180 -10.28 -0.79 -11.93
C ILE A 180 -10.52 -2.22 -12.44
N ASP A 181 -10.13 -2.54 -13.68
CA ASP A 181 -10.30 -3.87 -14.30
C ASP A 181 -9.56 -4.96 -13.51
N SER A 182 -8.41 -4.61 -12.93
CA SER A 182 -7.61 -5.50 -12.09
C SER A 182 -8.17 -5.69 -10.67
N GLY A 183 -9.20 -4.93 -10.29
CA GLY A 183 -9.76 -4.95 -8.93
C GLY A 183 -8.91 -4.23 -7.88
N ILE A 184 -7.85 -3.53 -8.27
CA ILE A 184 -7.02 -2.73 -7.34
C ILE A 184 -7.85 -1.59 -6.74
N ALA A 185 -8.64 -0.90 -7.56
CA ALA A 185 -9.55 0.16 -7.12
C ALA A 185 -10.98 -0.07 -7.57
N SER A 186 -11.91 0.62 -6.90
CA SER A 186 -13.32 0.70 -7.30
C SER A 186 -13.75 2.15 -7.53
N LEU A 187 -14.77 2.30 -8.37
CA LEU A 187 -15.52 3.54 -8.53
C LEU A 187 -16.49 3.75 -7.36
N ASP A 188 -16.93 4.99 -7.13
CA ASP A 188 -18.04 5.23 -6.21
C ASP A 188 -19.41 4.89 -6.82
N GLU A 189 -20.46 5.04 -6.01
CA GLU A 189 -21.86 4.81 -6.39
C GLU A 189 -22.33 5.65 -7.59
N LYS A 190 -21.58 6.70 -7.97
CA LYS A 190 -21.87 7.58 -9.10
C LYS A 190 -20.97 7.30 -10.31
N ASN A 191 -20.21 6.19 -10.29
CA ASN A 191 -19.21 5.81 -11.28
C ASN A 191 -18.08 6.85 -11.47
N ASN A 192 -17.70 7.54 -10.39
CA ASN A 192 -16.52 8.42 -10.40
C ASN A 192 -15.33 7.74 -9.73
N PHE A 193 -14.14 8.04 -10.24
CA PHE A 193 -12.88 7.64 -9.62
C PHE A 193 -12.34 8.68 -8.64
N ARG A 194 -12.71 9.96 -8.79
CA ARG A 194 -12.20 11.10 -8.02
C ARG A 194 -10.67 11.26 -8.12
N PRO A 195 -10.10 11.36 -9.35
CA PRO A 195 -8.65 11.36 -9.55
C PRO A 195 -7.93 12.57 -8.94
N ASN A 196 -8.63 13.69 -8.76
CA ASN A 196 -8.07 14.92 -8.19
C ASN A 196 -8.32 15.08 -6.69
N ASP A 197 -9.14 14.22 -6.09
CA ASP A 197 -9.38 14.27 -4.65
C ASP A 197 -8.14 13.75 -3.91
N PRO A 198 -7.85 14.27 -2.70
CA PRO A 198 -6.83 13.70 -1.83
C PRO A 198 -7.06 12.21 -1.61
N ILE A 199 -6.00 11.39 -1.70
CA ILE A 199 -6.11 10.00 -1.28
C ILE A 199 -6.02 9.91 0.24
N THR A 200 -6.96 9.18 0.86
CA THR A 200 -6.90 8.90 2.29
C THR A 200 -5.95 7.73 2.58
N ARG A 201 -5.49 7.65 3.83
CA ARG A 201 -4.67 6.54 4.31
C ARG A 201 -5.37 5.19 4.16
N ALA A 202 -6.68 5.12 4.41
CA ALA A 202 -7.46 3.90 4.24
C ALA A 202 -7.59 3.50 2.76
N GLU A 203 -7.90 4.45 1.87
CA GLU A 203 -7.99 4.19 0.43
C GLU A 203 -6.65 3.68 -0.13
N ALA A 204 -5.54 4.32 0.25
CA ALA A 204 -4.20 3.91 -0.17
C ALA A 204 -3.83 2.51 0.34
N ALA A 205 -4.18 2.19 1.59
CA ALA A 205 -3.94 0.87 2.18
C ALA A 205 -4.72 -0.23 1.44
N VAL A 206 -6.00 0.01 1.14
CA VAL A 206 -6.83 -0.95 0.39
C VAL A 206 -6.27 -1.18 -1.01
N MET A 207 -5.97 -0.11 -1.75
CA MET A 207 -5.40 -0.24 -3.09
C MET A 207 -4.06 -0.99 -3.07
N LEU A 208 -3.18 -0.65 -2.13
CA LEU A 208 -1.89 -1.33 -1.99
C LEU A 208 -2.10 -2.82 -1.67
N TYR A 209 -2.95 -3.16 -0.71
CA TYR A 209 -3.26 -4.55 -0.38
C TYR A 209 -3.78 -5.34 -1.59
N ASN A 210 -4.74 -4.78 -2.34
CA ASN A 210 -5.28 -5.42 -3.53
C ASN A 210 -4.21 -5.63 -4.61
N ALA A 211 -3.27 -4.71 -4.76
CA ALA A 211 -2.14 -4.88 -5.66
C ALA A 211 -1.18 -5.99 -5.19
N LEU A 212 -0.98 -6.16 -3.89
CA LEU A 212 -0.20 -7.28 -3.35
C LEU A 212 -0.88 -8.62 -3.59
N GLU A 213 -2.20 -8.71 -3.38
CA GLU A 213 -2.99 -9.90 -3.71
C GLU A 213 -2.87 -10.24 -5.20
N LEU A 214 -3.05 -9.24 -6.06
CA LEU A 214 -2.97 -9.41 -7.52
C LEU A 214 -1.60 -9.94 -7.98
N THR A 215 -0.53 -9.49 -7.32
CA THR A 215 0.86 -9.88 -7.65
C THR A 215 1.35 -11.09 -6.87
N GLY A 216 0.48 -11.77 -6.11
CA GLY A 216 0.83 -12.96 -5.33
C GLY A 216 1.82 -12.68 -4.19
N GLN A 217 1.88 -11.44 -3.70
CA GLN A 217 2.74 -11.00 -2.59
C GLN A 217 2.07 -11.15 -1.22
N THR A 218 0.87 -11.72 -1.17
CA THR A 218 0.20 -12.07 0.08
C THR A 218 0.19 -13.57 0.32
N GLU A 219 0.21 -13.98 1.59
CA GLU A 219 0.04 -15.39 1.94
C GLU A 219 -1.44 -15.78 1.74
N GLU A 220 -1.72 -16.83 0.95
CA GLU A 220 -3.09 -17.35 0.78
C GLU A 220 -3.71 -17.68 2.15
N LYS A 221 -4.96 -17.24 2.37
CA LYS A 221 -5.79 -17.66 3.52
C LYS A 221 -6.13 -19.15 3.48
#